data_AF-A0A559V2C5-F1
#
_entry.id   AF-A0A559V2C5-F1
#
_cell.length_a   1.000
_cell.length_b   1.000
_cell.length_c   1.000
_cell.angle_alpha   90.00
_cell.angle_beta   90.00
_cell.angle_gamma   90.00
#
_symmetry.space_group_name_H-M   'P 1'
#
loop_
_entity.id
_entity.type
_entity.pdbx_description
1 polymer ?
#
loop_
_entity_poly.entity_id
_entity_poly.type
_entity_poly.pdbx_seq_one_letter_code
_entity_poly.pdbx_strand_id
1 'polypeptide(L)'
;MTEIPAGSLPPPKERRRLRESRSLTQAQVATQVGVSRATVRSWESGRSIPSGHEGEVYARLLTGDALTPTQTFDALYAFCTPALVRQTYLLTGRRELAREAVERAFQLAWQRWPEVAQDRDPGGWVRAMAYEYALSPWHSFRPRYRSPEPPPADPADRALLEALLKLPPSYRRTLILYDGVGLDLPETAAETEASTPAAAGRLTRARAAVAEHLPELADPAALHRRLLELASREHLRAARPPTVRTVGERRNVFWTRAAIAFTVAIIGSTALTLRTAPTHYEAPIAPAQAVQGVPPPPAMGPLSREEQALRAKLHRTESNGPERLAPTAR
;
A
#
# COMPACT_ATOMS: atom_id res chain seq x y z
N MET A 1 -23.66 -35.57 -18.49
CA MET A 1 -23.79 -34.40 -19.38
C MET A 1 -23.41 -33.18 -18.57
N THR A 2 -22.15 -32.78 -18.65
CA THR A 2 -21.62 -31.64 -17.90
C THR A 2 -21.75 -30.42 -18.81
N GLU A 3 -22.72 -29.55 -18.51
CA GLU A 3 -22.86 -28.29 -19.22
C GLU A 3 -21.62 -27.42 -18.97
N ILE A 4 -21.03 -26.93 -20.05
CA ILE A 4 -20.01 -25.91 -20.01
C ILE A 4 -20.69 -24.64 -19.44
N PRO A 5 -20.22 -24.04 -18.33
CA PRO A 5 -20.81 -22.81 -17.83
C PRO A 5 -20.75 -21.74 -18.92
N ALA A 6 -21.84 -21.00 -19.10
CA ALA A 6 -22.11 -20.06 -20.20
C ALA A 6 -21.11 -18.88 -20.37
N GLY A 7 -19.98 -18.89 -19.64
CA GLY A 7 -18.93 -17.88 -19.68
C GLY A 7 -17.62 -18.28 -20.39
N SER A 8 -17.48 -19.50 -20.94
CA SER A 8 -16.21 -19.94 -21.56
C SER A 8 -16.09 -19.63 -23.07
N LEU A 9 -17.21 -19.41 -23.76
CA LEU A 9 -17.24 -19.18 -25.21
C LEU A 9 -17.48 -17.70 -25.51
N PRO A 10 -16.59 -17.04 -26.28
CA PRO A 10 -16.76 -15.63 -26.63
C PRO A 10 -18.06 -15.41 -27.44
N PRO A 11 -18.64 -14.19 -27.42
CA PRO A 11 -19.86 -13.87 -28.14
C PRO A 11 -19.75 -14.23 -29.64
N PRO A 12 -20.85 -14.60 -30.33
CA PRO A 12 -20.80 -15.04 -31.73
C PRO A 12 -20.04 -14.09 -32.67
N LYS A 13 -20.22 -12.77 -32.48
CA LYS A 13 -19.53 -11.72 -33.26
C LYS A 13 -18.00 -11.73 -33.08
N GLU A 14 -17.50 -12.16 -31.93
CA GLU A 14 -16.07 -12.22 -31.60
C GLU A 14 -15.40 -13.49 -32.12
N ARG A 15 -16.16 -14.60 -32.23
CA ARG A 15 -15.63 -15.93 -32.63
C ARG A 15 -14.91 -15.90 -33.98
N ARG A 16 -15.53 -15.27 -34.98
CA ARG A 16 -14.95 -15.11 -36.31
C ARG A 16 -13.64 -14.30 -36.26
N ARG A 17 -13.64 -13.19 -35.52
CA ARG A 17 -12.49 -12.30 -35.36
C ARG A 17 -11.31 -13.04 -34.70
N LEU A 18 -11.58 -13.81 -33.65
CA LEU A 18 -10.57 -14.59 -32.93
C LEU A 18 -9.99 -15.74 -33.76
N ARG A 19 -10.81 -16.37 -34.61
CA ARG A 19 -10.34 -17.37 -35.58
C ARG A 19 -9.42 -16.73 -36.62
N GLU A 20 -9.86 -15.60 -37.19
CA GLU A 20 -9.12 -14.89 -38.24
C GLU A 20 -7.81 -14.28 -37.72
N SER A 21 -7.78 -13.75 -36.49
CA SER A 21 -6.54 -13.26 -35.86
C SER A 21 -5.50 -14.35 -35.66
N ARG A 22 -5.92 -15.62 -35.62
CA ARG A 22 -5.05 -16.80 -35.53
C ARG A 22 -4.75 -17.43 -36.89
N SER A 23 -5.15 -16.79 -37.99
CA SER A 23 -4.98 -17.30 -39.36
C SER A 23 -5.61 -18.68 -39.60
N LEU A 24 -6.66 -19.04 -38.84
CA LEU A 24 -7.37 -20.31 -39.00
C LEU A 24 -8.55 -20.15 -39.97
N THR A 25 -8.74 -21.08 -40.88
CA THR A 25 -9.95 -21.15 -41.72
C THR A 25 -11.06 -21.93 -41.02
N GLN A 26 -12.33 -21.72 -41.40
CA GLN A 26 -13.45 -22.52 -40.87
C GLN A 26 -13.27 -24.02 -41.14
N ALA A 27 -12.63 -24.40 -42.25
CA ALA A 27 -12.37 -25.79 -42.61
C ALA A 27 -11.29 -26.43 -41.72
N GLN A 28 -10.23 -25.69 -41.40
CA GLN A 28 -9.20 -26.15 -40.46
C GLN A 28 -9.77 -26.35 -39.05
N VAL A 29 -10.57 -25.38 -38.57
CA VAL A 29 -11.24 -25.50 -37.26
C VAL A 29 -12.20 -26.69 -37.25
N ALA A 30 -13.00 -26.86 -38.30
CA ALA A 30 -13.92 -27.98 -38.43
C ALA A 30 -13.18 -29.34 -38.38
N THR A 31 -12.07 -29.46 -39.10
CA THR A 31 -11.22 -30.67 -39.12
C THR A 31 -10.65 -30.97 -37.74
N GLN A 32 -10.20 -29.95 -37.02
CA GLN A 32 -9.55 -30.10 -35.72
C GLN A 32 -10.54 -30.35 -34.57
N VAL A 33 -11.78 -29.88 -34.70
CA VAL A 33 -12.88 -30.13 -33.75
C VAL A 33 -13.60 -31.45 -34.05
N GLY A 34 -13.50 -31.97 -35.28
CA GLY A 34 -14.20 -33.18 -35.71
C GLY A 34 -15.64 -32.94 -36.19
N VAL A 35 -15.97 -31.71 -36.62
CA VAL A 35 -17.32 -31.31 -37.07
C VAL A 35 -17.31 -30.80 -38.50
N SER A 36 -18.49 -30.53 -39.08
CA SER A 36 -18.59 -29.95 -40.43
C SER A 36 -18.25 -28.45 -40.44
N ARG A 37 -17.76 -27.95 -41.58
CA ARG A 37 -17.58 -26.50 -41.81
C ARG A 37 -18.90 -25.72 -41.61
N ALA A 38 -20.03 -26.31 -41.99
CA ALA A 38 -21.35 -25.69 -41.81
C ALA A 38 -21.71 -25.54 -40.33
N THR A 39 -21.29 -26.47 -39.48
CA THR A 39 -21.45 -26.44 -38.02
C THR A 39 -20.67 -25.26 -37.42
N VAL A 40 -19.40 -25.09 -37.79
CA VAL A 40 -18.57 -23.95 -37.37
C VAL A 40 -19.18 -22.62 -37.82
N ARG A 41 -19.65 -22.53 -39.07
CA ARG A 41 -20.37 -21.35 -39.58
C ARG A 41 -21.64 -21.04 -38.77
N SER A 42 -22.38 -22.07 -38.37
CA SER A 42 -23.58 -21.92 -37.54
C SER A 42 -23.25 -21.37 -36.15
N TRP A 43 -22.17 -21.88 -35.52
CA TRP A 43 -21.64 -21.39 -34.25
C TRP A 43 -21.15 -19.95 -34.32
N GLU A 44 -20.45 -19.55 -35.40
CA GLU A 44 -20.00 -18.16 -35.60
C GLU A 44 -21.18 -17.19 -35.85
N SER A 45 -22.24 -17.66 -36.52
CA SER A 45 -23.46 -16.85 -36.70
C SER A 45 -24.40 -16.80 -35.49
N GLY A 46 -24.09 -17.55 -34.42
CA GLY A 46 -24.94 -17.65 -33.23
C GLY A 46 -26.23 -18.46 -33.42
N ARG A 47 -26.34 -19.23 -34.52
CA ARG A 47 -27.52 -20.08 -34.81
C ARG A 47 -27.56 -21.34 -33.96
N SER A 48 -26.40 -21.82 -33.54
CA SER A 48 -26.26 -22.93 -32.61
C SER A 48 -25.13 -22.64 -31.61
N ILE A 49 -25.22 -23.24 -30.43
CA ILE A 49 -24.21 -23.11 -29.37
C ILE A 49 -23.38 -24.40 -29.38
N PRO A 50 -22.04 -24.32 -29.51
CA PRO A 50 -21.18 -25.49 -29.36
C PRO A 50 -21.37 -26.08 -27.96
N SER A 51 -21.57 -27.39 -27.86
CA SER A 51 -21.78 -28.08 -26.59
C SER A 51 -20.88 -29.31 -26.46
N GLY A 52 -20.70 -29.78 -25.23
CA GLY A 52 -19.86 -30.95 -24.93
C GLY A 52 -18.40 -30.78 -25.35
N HIS A 53 -17.74 -31.90 -25.63
CA HIS A 53 -16.31 -31.94 -25.94
C HIS A 53 -15.93 -31.10 -27.19
N GLU A 54 -16.77 -31.13 -28.23
CA GLU A 54 -16.56 -30.32 -29.45
C GLU A 54 -16.53 -28.82 -29.14
N GLY A 55 -17.40 -28.37 -28.22
CA GLY A 55 -17.42 -26.99 -27.76
C GLY A 55 -16.19 -26.58 -26.97
N GLU A 56 -15.62 -27.48 -26.17
CA GLU A 56 -14.37 -27.25 -25.43
C GLU A 56 -13.17 -27.14 -26.37
N VAL A 57 -13.08 -28.03 -27.37
CA VAL A 57 -12.01 -28.00 -28.38
C VAL A 57 -12.14 -26.73 -29.24
N TYR A 58 -13.36 -26.38 -29.65
CA TYR A 58 -13.62 -25.15 -30.39
C TYR A 58 -13.28 -23.89 -29.59
N ALA A 59 -13.68 -23.81 -28.31
CA ALA A 59 -13.31 -22.72 -27.43
C ALA A 59 -11.79 -22.60 -27.32
N ARG A 60 -11.08 -23.70 -27.05
CA ARG A 60 -9.61 -23.73 -26.93
C ARG A 60 -8.90 -23.29 -28.21
N LEU A 61 -9.42 -23.65 -29.38
CA LEU A 61 -8.87 -23.19 -30.66
C LEU A 61 -9.08 -21.69 -30.89
N LEU A 62 -10.24 -21.16 -30.48
CA LEU A 62 -10.57 -19.74 -30.61
C LEU A 62 -9.86 -18.86 -29.59
N THR A 63 -9.72 -19.30 -28.33
CA THR A 63 -9.12 -18.53 -27.25
C THR A 63 -7.63 -18.80 -27.11
N GLY A 64 -7.11 -19.85 -27.74
CA GLY A 64 -5.83 -20.47 -27.37
C GLY A 64 -5.94 -21.11 -25.98
N ASP A 65 -4.81 -21.57 -25.44
CA ASP A 65 -4.63 -21.80 -24.00
C ASP A 65 -4.64 -20.46 -23.24
N ALA A 66 -5.66 -19.63 -23.46
CA ALA A 66 -5.92 -18.46 -22.65
C ALA A 66 -6.20 -18.95 -21.24
N LEU A 67 -5.17 -18.83 -20.39
CA LEU A 67 -5.26 -19.09 -18.98
C LEU A 67 -6.47 -18.32 -18.43
N THR A 68 -7.31 -19.01 -17.67
CA THR A 68 -8.36 -18.34 -16.90
C THR A 68 -7.73 -17.26 -16.01
N PRO A 69 -8.46 -16.22 -15.57
CA PRO A 69 -7.92 -15.20 -14.68
C PRO A 69 -7.22 -15.78 -13.44
N THR A 70 -7.76 -16.89 -12.92
CA THR A 70 -7.15 -17.67 -11.85
C THR A 70 -5.80 -18.27 -12.25
N GLN A 71 -5.72 -18.93 -13.40
CA GLN A 71 -4.47 -19.55 -13.85
C GLN A 71 -3.41 -18.51 -14.22
N THR A 72 -3.81 -17.38 -14.82
CA THR A 72 -2.89 -16.26 -15.10
C THR A 72 -2.34 -15.68 -13.81
N PHE A 73 -3.19 -15.50 -12.79
CA PHE A 73 -2.75 -15.07 -11.47
C PHE A 73 -1.81 -16.09 -10.82
N ASP A 74 -2.17 -17.37 -10.83
CA ASP A 74 -1.36 -18.43 -10.22
C ASP A 74 0.01 -18.54 -10.93
N ALA A 75 0.08 -18.32 -12.25
CA ALA A 75 1.33 -18.26 -13.01
C ALA A 75 2.18 -17.03 -12.64
N LEU A 76 1.57 -15.84 -12.56
CA LEU A 76 2.26 -14.62 -12.11
C LEU A 76 2.82 -14.80 -10.69
N TYR A 77 2.02 -15.35 -9.79
CA TYR A 77 2.43 -15.66 -8.42
C TYR A 77 3.64 -16.60 -8.40
N ALA A 78 3.53 -17.76 -9.05
CA ALA A 78 4.59 -18.75 -9.09
C ALA A 78 5.91 -18.18 -9.66
N PHE A 79 5.82 -17.31 -10.67
CA PHE A 79 6.96 -16.69 -11.31
C PHE A 79 7.61 -15.59 -10.46
N CYS A 80 6.82 -14.62 -9.96
CA CYS A 80 7.35 -13.42 -9.32
C CYS A 80 7.67 -13.63 -7.83
N THR A 81 6.90 -14.45 -7.09
CA THR A 81 7.04 -14.54 -5.63
C THR A 81 8.46 -14.89 -5.16
N PRO A 82 9.19 -15.86 -5.75
CA PRO A 82 10.55 -16.17 -5.29
C PRO A 82 11.48 -14.96 -5.39
N ALA A 83 11.44 -14.21 -6.49
CA ALA A 83 12.27 -13.04 -6.67
C ALA A 83 11.85 -11.90 -5.72
N LEU A 84 10.55 -11.62 -5.62
CA LEU A 84 10.03 -10.55 -4.78
C LEU A 84 10.35 -10.78 -3.31
N VAL A 85 10.17 -12.00 -2.79
CA VAL A 85 10.44 -12.30 -1.38
C VAL A 85 11.93 -12.09 -1.07
N ARG A 86 12.83 -12.44 -1.99
CA ARG A 86 14.27 -12.18 -1.84
C ARG A 86 14.60 -10.68 -1.85
N GLN A 87 14.01 -9.94 -2.79
CA GLN A 87 14.18 -8.49 -2.85
C GLN A 87 13.68 -7.82 -1.56
N THR A 88 12.50 -8.20 -1.09
CA THR A 88 11.94 -7.66 0.15
C THR A 88 12.73 -8.07 1.40
N TYR A 89 13.39 -9.24 1.37
CA TYR A 89 14.33 -9.64 2.40
C TYR A 89 15.55 -8.71 2.43
N LEU A 90 16.15 -8.38 1.28
CA LEU A 90 17.25 -7.42 1.21
C LEU A 90 16.84 -6.03 1.73
N LEU A 91 15.57 -5.66 1.57
CA LEU A 91 15.03 -4.41 2.10
C LEU A 91 14.82 -4.41 3.62
N THR A 92 14.45 -5.55 4.22
CA THR A 92 13.97 -5.60 5.61
C THR A 92 14.87 -6.36 6.58
N GLY A 93 15.71 -7.26 6.06
CA GLY A 93 16.49 -8.21 6.83
C GLY A 93 15.67 -9.29 7.53
N ARG A 94 14.37 -9.38 7.23
CA ARG A 94 13.40 -10.22 7.97
C ARG A 94 12.66 -11.11 7.00
N ARG A 95 12.84 -12.42 7.14
CA ARG A 95 12.27 -13.45 6.27
C ARG A 95 10.76 -13.50 6.38
N GLU A 96 10.24 -13.40 7.61
CA GLU A 96 8.80 -13.45 7.86
C GLU A 96 8.09 -12.20 7.32
N LEU A 97 8.67 -11.01 7.55
CA LEU A 97 8.11 -9.76 7.04
C LEU A 97 8.18 -9.69 5.51
N ALA A 98 9.27 -10.18 4.91
CA ALA A 98 9.41 -10.25 3.46
C ALA A 98 8.32 -11.13 2.81
N ARG A 99 8.07 -12.32 3.38
CA ARG A 99 6.96 -13.19 2.93
C ARG A 99 5.61 -12.52 3.13
N GLU A 100 5.34 -11.96 4.31
CA GLU A 100 4.08 -11.28 4.60
C GLU A 100 3.84 -10.14 3.60
N ALA A 101 4.85 -9.31 3.32
CA ALA A 101 4.74 -8.19 2.39
C ALA A 101 4.37 -8.62 0.97
N VAL A 102 5.02 -9.65 0.44
CA VAL A 102 4.72 -10.17 -0.90
C VAL A 102 3.33 -10.82 -0.93
N GLU A 103 2.97 -11.59 0.10
CA GLU A 103 1.61 -12.15 0.21
C GLU A 103 0.54 -11.06 0.26
N ARG A 104 0.79 -9.95 0.97
CA ARG A 104 -0.13 -8.79 0.99
C ARG A 104 -0.24 -8.12 -0.37
N ALA A 105 0.88 -7.94 -1.06
CA ALA A 105 0.88 -7.36 -2.40
C ALA A 105 0.06 -8.21 -3.37
N PHE A 106 0.22 -9.54 -3.34
CA PHE A 106 -0.58 -10.44 -4.17
C PHE A 106 -2.05 -10.54 -3.76
N GLN A 107 -2.37 -10.44 -2.45
CA GLN A 107 -3.76 -10.30 -2.00
C GLN A 107 -4.40 -9.05 -2.58
N LEU A 108 -3.70 -7.92 -2.56
CA LEU A 108 -4.18 -6.67 -3.15
C LEU A 108 -4.30 -6.78 -4.67
N ALA A 109 -3.34 -7.42 -5.33
CA ALA A 109 -3.38 -7.69 -6.76
C ALA A 109 -4.60 -8.52 -7.16
N TRP A 110 -4.95 -9.55 -6.37
CA TRP A 110 -6.16 -10.34 -6.63
C TRP A 110 -7.44 -9.52 -6.49
N GLN A 111 -7.51 -8.65 -5.48
CA GLN A 111 -8.66 -7.76 -5.28
C GLN A 111 -8.88 -6.78 -6.44
N ARG A 112 -7.79 -6.37 -7.10
CA ARG A 112 -7.79 -5.46 -8.25
C ARG A 112 -7.41 -6.16 -9.55
N TRP A 113 -7.65 -7.47 -9.64
CA TRP A 113 -7.12 -8.30 -10.71
C TRP A 113 -7.49 -7.82 -12.13
N PRO A 114 -8.72 -7.34 -12.41
CA PRO A 114 -9.05 -6.82 -13.73
C PRO A 114 -8.14 -5.66 -14.17
N GLU A 115 -7.72 -4.79 -13.25
CA GLU A 115 -6.82 -3.67 -13.53
C GLU A 115 -5.38 -4.16 -13.69
N VAL A 116 -4.91 -4.98 -12.74
CA VAL A 116 -3.53 -5.48 -12.72
C VAL A 116 -3.23 -6.37 -13.92
N ALA A 117 -4.18 -7.19 -14.36
CA ALA A 117 -4.02 -8.06 -15.52
C ALA A 117 -3.93 -7.30 -16.85
N GLN A 118 -4.38 -6.03 -16.88
CA GLN A 118 -4.28 -5.14 -18.06
C GLN A 118 -3.04 -4.25 -18.00
N ASP A 119 -2.33 -4.21 -16.87
CA ASP A 119 -1.11 -3.44 -16.72
C ASP A 119 0.00 -3.97 -17.66
N ARG A 120 0.88 -3.07 -18.10
CA ARG A 120 2.03 -3.42 -18.93
C ARG A 120 3.07 -4.25 -18.16
N ASP A 121 3.22 -4.01 -16.86
CA ASP A 121 4.08 -4.76 -15.96
C ASP A 121 3.36 -5.12 -14.65
N PRO A 122 2.56 -6.21 -14.64
CA PRO A 122 1.92 -6.70 -13.43
C PRO A 122 2.91 -7.09 -12.33
N GLY A 123 4.12 -7.54 -12.69
CA GLY A 123 5.17 -7.91 -11.76
C GLY A 123 5.72 -6.69 -11.02
N GLY A 124 5.98 -5.60 -11.74
CA GLY A 124 6.38 -4.31 -11.20
C GLY A 124 5.31 -3.68 -10.30
N TRP A 125 4.03 -3.80 -10.68
CA TRP A 125 2.93 -3.37 -9.81
C TRP A 125 2.95 -4.07 -8.45
N VAL A 126 3.10 -5.41 -8.46
CA VAL A 126 3.18 -6.20 -7.21
C VAL A 126 4.46 -5.87 -6.44
N ARG A 127 5.59 -5.65 -7.12
CA ARG A 127 6.86 -5.23 -6.51
C ARG A 127 6.71 -3.93 -5.73
N ALA A 128 6.13 -2.90 -6.36
CA ALA A 128 5.89 -1.61 -5.72
C ALA A 128 5.05 -1.78 -4.45
N MET A 129 3.93 -2.51 -4.52
CA MET A 129 3.07 -2.75 -3.36
C MET A 129 3.76 -3.57 -2.25
N ALA A 130 4.59 -4.55 -2.61
CA ALA A 130 5.37 -5.31 -1.64
C ALA A 130 6.40 -4.41 -0.93
N TYR A 131 7.06 -3.52 -1.66
CA TYR A 131 8.07 -2.61 -1.12
C TYR A 131 7.45 -1.57 -0.19
N GLU A 132 6.32 -0.97 -0.58
CA GLU A 132 5.56 -0.06 0.28
C GLU A 132 5.16 -0.73 1.59
N TYR A 133 4.61 -1.95 1.50
CA TYR A 133 4.23 -2.69 2.69
C TYR A 133 5.47 -2.98 3.57
N ALA A 134 6.56 -3.45 2.97
CA ALA A 134 7.74 -3.90 3.69
C ALA A 134 8.49 -2.77 4.41
N LEU A 135 8.60 -1.61 3.78
CA LEU A 135 9.34 -0.46 4.31
C LEU A 135 8.50 0.41 5.25
N SER A 136 7.27 0.01 5.52
CA SER A 136 6.37 0.85 6.27
C SER A 136 6.80 1.08 7.73
N PRO A 137 6.77 2.34 8.23
CA PRO A 137 7.19 2.68 9.59
C PRO A 137 6.46 1.93 10.70
N TRP A 138 5.19 1.55 10.49
CA TRP A 138 4.39 0.93 11.55
C TRP A 138 4.87 -0.47 11.96
N HIS A 139 5.72 -1.12 11.15
CA HIS A 139 6.29 -2.42 11.51
C HIS A 139 7.22 -2.35 12.72
N SER A 140 7.80 -1.18 12.99
CA SER A 140 8.58 -0.93 14.21
C SER A 140 7.76 -1.07 15.49
N PHE A 141 6.44 -0.83 15.44
CA PHE A 141 5.56 -0.95 16.60
C PHE A 141 5.03 -2.37 16.83
N ARG A 142 5.27 -3.31 15.91
CA ARG A 142 4.78 -4.69 16.04
C ARG A 142 5.65 -5.46 17.03
N PRO A 143 5.09 -5.98 18.15
CA PRO A 143 5.86 -6.75 19.13
C PRO A 143 6.60 -7.94 18.53
N ARG A 144 5.99 -8.61 17.55
CA ARG A 144 6.56 -9.75 16.81
C ARG A 144 7.87 -9.42 16.08
N TYR A 145 8.13 -8.15 15.76
CA TYR A 145 9.33 -7.71 15.05
C TYR A 145 10.33 -6.97 15.93
N ARG A 146 10.15 -6.96 17.26
CA ARG A 146 11.12 -6.34 18.17
C ARG A 146 12.43 -7.11 18.25
N SER A 147 12.38 -8.44 18.16
CA SER A 147 13.57 -9.28 18.13
C SER A 147 14.13 -9.38 16.70
N PRO A 148 15.45 -9.27 16.51
CA PRO A 148 16.08 -9.55 15.22
C PRO A 148 15.96 -11.04 14.88
N GLU A 149 15.80 -11.35 13.60
CA GLU A 149 15.87 -12.74 13.12
C GLU A 149 17.33 -13.24 13.11
N PRO A 150 17.56 -14.56 13.15
CA PRO A 150 18.90 -15.12 12.98
C PRO A 150 19.57 -14.59 11.70
N PRO A 151 20.81 -14.11 11.77
CA PRO A 151 21.50 -13.58 10.60
C PRO A 151 21.79 -14.70 9.59
N PRO A 152 22.14 -14.35 8.34
CA PRO A 152 22.66 -15.32 7.37
C PRO A 152 23.82 -16.14 7.96
N ALA A 153 23.89 -17.42 7.57
CA ALA A 153 24.93 -18.34 8.04
C ALA A 153 26.32 -17.95 7.52
N ASP A 154 26.40 -17.57 6.24
CA ASP A 154 27.62 -17.10 5.60
C ASP A 154 28.00 -15.70 6.15
N PRO A 155 29.24 -15.52 6.66
CA PRO A 155 29.70 -14.23 7.20
C PRO A 155 29.73 -13.11 6.14
N ALA A 156 30.03 -13.41 4.88
CA ALA A 156 30.02 -12.41 3.81
C ALA A 156 28.58 -11.97 3.47
N ASP A 157 27.63 -12.92 3.46
CA ASP A 157 26.20 -12.64 3.30
C ASP A 157 25.67 -11.75 4.44
N ARG A 158 26.11 -12.03 5.67
CA ARG A 158 25.78 -11.24 6.86
C ARG A 158 26.31 -9.82 6.77
N ALA A 159 27.57 -9.64 6.36
CA ALA A 159 28.20 -8.33 6.24
C ALA A 159 27.49 -7.47 5.17
N LEU A 160 27.15 -8.06 4.02
CA LEU A 160 26.37 -7.39 2.98
C LEU A 160 24.99 -6.95 3.49
N LEU A 161 24.27 -7.86 4.14
CA LEU A 161 22.96 -7.53 4.69
C LEU A 161 23.06 -6.40 5.74
N GLU A 162 24.05 -6.45 6.63
CA GLU A 162 24.26 -5.39 7.62
C GLU A 162 24.55 -4.04 6.96
N ALA A 163 25.42 -4.00 5.94
CA ALA A 163 25.72 -2.79 5.18
C ALA A 163 24.46 -2.21 4.52
N LEU A 164 23.63 -3.05 3.89
CA LEU A 164 22.34 -2.62 3.33
C LEU A 164 21.40 -2.08 4.41
N LEU A 165 21.31 -2.75 5.56
CA LEU A 165 20.42 -2.37 6.65
C LEU A 165 20.83 -1.08 7.39
N LYS A 166 22.09 -0.63 7.25
CA LYS A 166 22.56 0.68 7.71
C LYS A 166 22.10 1.84 6.81
N LEU A 167 21.81 1.57 5.53
CA LEU A 167 21.33 2.61 4.61
C LEU A 167 19.92 3.10 5.01
N PRO A 168 19.57 4.38 4.82
CA PRO A 168 18.19 4.83 4.96
C PRO A 168 17.27 4.07 3.98
N PRO A 169 15.98 3.81 4.33
CA PRO A 169 15.07 2.99 3.53
C PRO A 169 14.95 3.40 2.06
N SER A 170 14.91 4.70 1.76
CA SER A 170 14.80 5.22 0.40
C SER A 170 16.07 4.96 -0.45
N TYR A 171 17.25 5.01 0.17
CA TYR A 171 18.53 4.73 -0.48
C TYR A 171 18.68 3.24 -0.76
N ARG A 172 18.34 2.41 0.24
CA ARG A 172 18.29 0.96 0.11
C ARG A 172 17.34 0.52 -1.00
N ARG A 173 16.10 1.06 -1.03
CA ARG A 173 15.12 0.79 -2.09
C ARG A 173 15.67 1.15 -3.46
N THR A 174 16.25 2.34 -3.61
CA THR A 174 16.82 2.81 -4.88
C THR A 174 17.94 1.87 -5.36
N LEU A 175 18.84 1.47 -4.45
CA LEU A 175 19.93 0.55 -4.77
C LEU A 175 19.42 -0.84 -5.14
N ILE A 176 18.43 -1.39 -4.43
CA ILE A 176 17.87 -2.70 -4.77
C ILE A 176 17.12 -2.67 -6.11
N LEU A 177 16.38 -1.61 -6.44
CA LEU A 177 15.70 -1.49 -7.73
C LEU A 177 16.69 -1.40 -8.90
N TYR A 178 17.76 -0.61 -8.74
CA TYR A 178 18.74 -0.43 -9.81
C TYR A 178 19.73 -1.60 -9.87
N ASP A 179 20.50 -1.83 -8.80
CA ASP A 179 21.57 -2.84 -8.77
C ASP A 179 21.05 -4.26 -8.46
N GLY A 180 19.89 -4.43 -7.84
CA GLY A 180 19.33 -5.76 -7.53
C GLY A 180 18.37 -6.28 -8.61
N VAL A 181 17.42 -5.45 -9.02
CA VAL A 181 16.39 -5.79 -10.02
C VAL A 181 16.87 -5.52 -11.44
N GLY A 182 17.73 -4.52 -11.63
CA GLY A 182 18.23 -4.14 -12.96
C GLY A 182 17.31 -3.17 -13.71
N LEU A 183 16.46 -2.43 -13.00
CA LEU A 183 15.67 -1.36 -13.61
C LEU A 183 16.58 -0.23 -14.11
N ASP A 184 16.15 0.44 -15.17
CA ASP A 184 16.85 1.65 -15.58
C ASP A 184 16.62 2.79 -14.56
N LEU A 185 17.37 3.89 -14.74
CA LEU A 185 17.32 4.99 -13.79
C LEU A 185 15.96 5.75 -13.83
N PRO A 186 15.36 6.06 -15.00
CA PRO A 186 14.00 6.58 -15.08
C PRO A 186 12.93 5.70 -14.43
N GLU A 187 12.95 4.39 -14.64
CA GLU A 187 12.02 3.41 -14.06
C GLU A 187 12.19 3.35 -12.54
N THR A 188 13.44 3.31 -12.06
CA THR A 188 13.75 3.37 -10.62
C THR A 188 13.23 4.67 -9.99
N ALA A 189 13.36 5.80 -10.70
CA ALA A 189 12.86 7.09 -10.23
C ALA A 189 11.33 7.10 -10.14
N ALA A 190 10.64 6.58 -11.16
CA ALA A 190 9.19 6.44 -11.17
C ALA A 190 8.68 5.55 -10.02
N GLU A 191 9.29 4.38 -9.81
CA GLU A 191 8.87 3.43 -8.76
C GLU A 191 9.20 3.94 -7.33
N THR A 192 10.13 4.88 -7.18
CA THR A 192 10.46 5.50 -5.88
C THR A 192 9.82 6.88 -5.69
N GLU A 193 8.91 7.28 -6.59
CA GLU A 193 8.24 8.58 -6.60
C GLU A 193 9.24 9.75 -6.47
N ALA A 194 10.35 9.66 -7.22
CA ALA A 194 11.43 10.63 -7.20
C ALA A 194 11.74 11.13 -8.61
N SER A 195 12.45 12.27 -8.68
CA SER A 195 13.03 12.71 -9.95
C SER A 195 14.24 11.85 -10.31
N THR A 196 14.53 11.68 -11.60
CA THR A 196 15.70 10.94 -12.08
C THR A 196 17.02 11.43 -11.46
N PRO A 197 17.28 12.75 -11.32
CA PRO A 197 18.48 13.24 -10.62
C PRO A 197 18.49 12.88 -9.13
N ALA A 198 17.34 12.88 -8.45
CA ALA A 198 17.26 12.49 -7.05
C ALA A 198 17.54 10.99 -6.86
N ALA A 199 17.02 10.14 -7.75
CA ALA A 199 17.32 8.71 -7.78
C ALA A 199 18.81 8.46 -8.04
N ALA A 200 19.42 9.17 -8.99
CA ALA A 200 20.86 9.09 -9.28
C ALA A 200 21.70 9.44 -8.04
N GLY A 201 21.37 10.56 -7.38
CA GLY A 201 22.07 11.00 -6.18
C GLY A 201 21.93 10.04 -5.00
N ARG A 202 20.74 9.42 -4.84
CA ARG A 202 20.53 8.35 -3.84
C ARG A 202 21.37 7.12 -4.15
N LEU A 203 21.41 6.69 -5.42
CA LEU A 203 22.18 5.53 -5.86
C LEU A 203 23.68 5.71 -5.64
N THR A 204 24.24 6.85 -6.06
CA THR A 204 25.68 7.15 -5.86
C THR A 204 26.06 7.13 -4.39
N ARG A 205 25.24 7.75 -3.52
CA ARG A 205 25.46 7.74 -2.06
C ARG A 205 25.31 6.36 -1.45
N ALA A 206 24.32 5.58 -1.90
CA ALA A 206 24.10 4.22 -1.42
C ALA A 206 25.30 3.31 -1.77
N ARG A 207 25.81 3.39 -3.01
CA ARG A 207 26.99 2.65 -3.45
C ARG A 207 28.24 3.04 -2.67
N ALA A 208 28.47 4.33 -2.46
CA ALA A 208 29.60 4.81 -1.66
C ALA A 208 29.57 4.26 -0.23
N ALA A 209 28.40 4.29 0.42
CA ALA A 209 28.23 3.77 1.78
C ALA A 209 28.42 2.24 1.87
N VAL A 210 27.99 1.50 0.84
CA VAL A 210 28.25 0.05 0.76
C VAL A 210 29.74 -0.21 0.55
N ALA A 211 30.40 0.50 -0.38
CA ALA A 211 31.82 0.35 -0.67
C ALA A 211 32.73 0.71 0.51
N GLU A 212 32.31 1.65 1.37
CA GLU A 212 33.04 1.99 2.60
C GLU A 212 33.11 0.80 3.58
N HIS A 213 32.04 -0.01 3.65
CA HIS A 213 31.99 -1.19 4.51
C HIS A 213 32.53 -2.45 3.83
N LEU A 214 32.38 -2.55 2.50
CA LEU A 214 32.70 -3.71 1.67
C LEU A 214 33.39 -3.25 0.37
N PRO A 215 34.69 -2.93 0.42
CA PRO A 215 35.43 -2.39 -0.73
C PRO A 215 35.42 -3.29 -1.96
N GLU A 216 35.35 -4.61 -1.76
CA GLU A 216 35.24 -5.61 -2.83
C GLU A 216 33.93 -5.51 -3.64
N LEU A 217 32.92 -4.81 -3.11
CA LEU A 217 31.64 -4.54 -3.78
C LEU A 217 31.55 -3.12 -4.35
N ALA A 218 32.67 -2.41 -4.47
CA ALA A 218 32.72 -1.10 -5.12
C ALA A 218 32.37 -1.17 -6.62
N ASP A 219 32.65 -2.31 -7.27
CA ASP A 219 32.21 -2.59 -8.64
C ASP A 219 30.70 -2.92 -8.68
N PRO A 220 29.89 -2.15 -9.43
CA PRO A 220 28.45 -2.40 -9.55
C PRO A 220 28.11 -3.81 -10.06
N ALA A 221 28.92 -4.38 -10.95
CA ALA A 221 28.66 -5.73 -11.47
C ALA A 221 28.93 -6.82 -10.42
N ALA A 222 29.95 -6.63 -9.59
CA ALA A 222 30.20 -7.46 -8.41
C ALA A 222 29.05 -7.35 -7.39
N LEU A 223 28.58 -6.13 -7.11
CA LEU A 223 27.45 -5.89 -6.21
C LEU A 223 26.17 -6.58 -6.72
N HIS A 224 25.82 -6.42 -7.99
CA HIS A 224 24.66 -7.07 -8.60
C HIS A 224 24.69 -8.59 -8.43
N ARG A 225 25.82 -9.21 -8.79
CA ARG A 225 26.00 -10.67 -8.62
C ARG A 225 25.85 -11.10 -7.16
N ARG A 226 26.45 -10.34 -6.23
CA ARG A 226 26.39 -10.67 -4.81
C ARG A 226 24.97 -10.54 -4.23
N LEU A 227 24.21 -9.52 -4.65
CA LEU A 227 22.81 -9.37 -4.29
C LEU A 227 21.97 -10.56 -4.78
N LEU A 228 22.20 -11.04 -6.02
CA LEU A 228 21.53 -12.21 -6.57
C LEU A 228 21.91 -13.51 -5.83
N GLU A 229 23.18 -13.69 -5.49
CA GLU A 229 23.65 -14.86 -4.73
C GLU A 229 23.02 -14.93 -3.34
N LEU A 230 23.12 -13.86 -2.56
CA LEU A 230 22.54 -13.74 -1.21
C LEU A 230 21.04 -14.04 -1.26
N ALA A 231 20.35 -13.42 -2.21
CA ALA A 231 18.95 -13.66 -2.48
C ALA A 231 18.70 -15.17 -2.72
N SER A 232 19.43 -15.80 -3.62
CA SER A 232 19.15 -17.19 -4.07
C SER A 232 19.36 -18.27 -2.99
N ARG A 233 20.30 -18.05 -2.06
CA ARG A 233 20.67 -19.02 -1.00
C ARG A 233 19.65 -19.10 0.12
N GLU A 234 18.94 -17.99 0.38
CA GLU A 234 17.89 -17.92 1.38
C GLU A 234 16.62 -18.62 0.86
N HIS A 235 16.34 -19.81 1.40
CA HIS A 235 15.15 -20.60 1.05
C HIS A 235 13.90 -20.00 1.71
N LEU A 236 13.37 -18.95 1.11
CA LEU A 236 12.17 -18.28 1.58
C LEU A 236 10.94 -18.98 0.98
N ARG A 237 10.38 -19.95 1.70
CA ARG A 237 9.17 -20.67 1.27
C ARG A 237 8.01 -19.68 1.12
N ALA A 238 7.50 -19.54 -0.10
CA ALA A 238 6.27 -18.83 -0.39
C ALA A 238 5.04 -19.64 0.04
N ALA A 239 3.97 -18.97 0.49
CA ALA A 239 2.67 -19.62 0.64
C ALA A 239 2.15 -20.17 -0.69
N ARG A 240 1.22 -21.13 -0.65
CA ARG A 240 0.64 -21.69 -1.88
C ARG A 240 -0.37 -20.70 -2.51
N PRO A 241 -0.44 -20.55 -3.84
CA PRO A 241 -1.36 -19.63 -4.52
C PRO A 241 -2.83 -19.62 -4.03
N PRO A 242 -3.50 -20.78 -3.80
CA PRO A 242 -4.89 -20.78 -3.35
C PRO A 242 -5.07 -20.21 -1.93
N THR A 243 -4.04 -20.28 -1.08
CA THR A 243 -4.11 -19.73 0.27
C THR A 243 -4.11 -18.20 0.25
N VAL A 244 -3.39 -17.59 -0.67
CA VAL A 244 -3.31 -16.12 -0.80
C VAL A 244 -4.66 -15.54 -1.24
N ARG A 245 -5.36 -16.21 -2.17
CA ARG A 245 -6.69 -15.79 -2.63
C ARG A 245 -7.75 -15.92 -1.52
N THR A 246 -7.85 -17.09 -0.89
CA THR A 246 -8.86 -17.39 0.14
C THR A 246 -8.65 -16.58 1.43
N VAL A 247 -7.41 -16.30 1.81
CA VAL A 247 -7.11 -15.46 2.99
C VAL A 247 -7.48 -14.00 2.73
N GLY A 248 -7.24 -13.49 1.51
CA GLY A 248 -7.64 -12.13 1.12
C GLY A 248 -9.14 -11.92 1.21
N GLU A 249 -9.94 -12.85 0.69
CA GLU A 249 -11.40 -12.79 0.71
C GLU A 249 -11.98 -12.80 2.14
N ARG A 250 -11.53 -13.75 2.98
CA ARG A 250 -11.98 -13.85 4.39
C ARG A 250 -11.66 -12.60 5.20
N ARG A 251 -10.51 -11.99 4.90
CA ARG A 251 -10.02 -10.81 5.61
C ARG A 251 -10.75 -9.55 5.21
N ASN A 252 -11.10 -9.38 3.94
CA ASN A 252 -11.98 -8.29 3.50
C ASN A 252 -13.35 -8.41 4.17
N VAL A 253 -13.95 -9.61 4.17
CA VAL A 253 -15.22 -9.85 4.87
C VAL A 253 -15.11 -9.53 6.37
N PHE A 254 -14.00 -9.91 7.01
CA PHE A 254 -13.75 -9.58 8.40
C PHE A 254 -13.70 -8.06 8.65
N TRP A 255 -12.94 -7.30 7.85
CA TRP A 255 -12.84 -5.85 8.00
C TRP A 255 -14.15 -5.13 7.71
N THR A 256 -14.92 -5.55 6.69
CA THR A 256 -16.25 -5.02 6.43
C THR A 256 -17.18 -5.26 7.63
N ARG A 257 -17.18 -6.48 8.19
CA ARG A 257 -17.98 -6.81 9.37
C ARG A 257 -17.54 -6.02 10.61
N ALA A 258 -16.23 -5.84 10.81
CA ALA A 258 -15.70 -5.05 11.91
C ALA A 258 -16.08 -3.57 11.78
N ALA A 259 -16.01 -2.99 10.58
CA ALA A 259 -16.45 -1.63 10.32
C ALA A 259 -17.94 -1.45 10.61
N ILE A 260 -18.79 -2.39 10.15
CA ILE A 260 -20.23 -2.38 10.45
C ILE A 260 -20.47 -2.44 11.97
N ALA A 261 -19.80 -3.37 12.68
CA ALA A 261 -19.94 -3.50 14.13
C ALA A 261 -19.50 -2.23 14.86
N PHE A 262 -18.42 -1.59 14.42
CA PHE A 262 -17.93 -0.33 14.98
C PHE A 262 -18.91 0.83 14.76
N THR A 263 -19.49 0.93 13.56
CA THR A 263 -20.55 1.92 13.27
C THR A 263 -21.77 1.70 14.16
N VAL A 264 -22.21 0.45 14.35
CA VAL A 264 -23.31 0.11 15.26
C VAL A 264 -22.98 0.49 16.71
N ALA A 265 -21.76 0.24 17.16
CA ALA A 265 -21.32 0.62 18.51
C ALA A 265 -21.31 2.14 18.70
N ILE A 266 -20.85 2.92 17.71
CA ILE A 266 -20.91 4.38 17.75
C ILE A 266 -22.36 4.87 17.82
N ILE A 267 -23.25 4.35 16.95
CA ILE A 267 -24.66 4.73 16.96
C ILE A 267 -25.30 4.41 18.32
N GLY A 268 -25.03 3.22 18.85
CA GLY A 268 -25.51 2.79 20.16
C GLY A 268 -24.98 3.68 21.29
N SER A 269 -23.69 4.02 21.27
CA SER A 269 -23.08 4.94 22.23
C SER A 269 -23.70 6.32 22.16
N THR A 270 -23.90 6.87 20.95
CA THR A 270 -24.53 8.18 20.75
C THR A 270 -25.97 8.19 21.24
N ALA A 271 -26.75 7.15 20.92
CA ALA A 271 -28.12 7.02 21.39
C ALA A 271 -28.20 6.89 22.93
N LEU A 272 -27.26 6.15 23.53
CA LEU A 272 -27.15 6.05 24.99
C LEU A 272 -26.84 7.42 25.60
N THR A 273 -25.86 8.14 25.06
CA THR A 273 -25.52 9.50 25.51
C THR A 273 -26.72 10.44 25.40
N LEU A 274 -27.45 10.42 24.28
CA LEU A 274 -28.66 11.24 24.12
C LEU A 274 -29.76 10.88 25.13
N ARG A 275 -29.83 9.62 25.57
CA ARG A 275 -30.82 9.16 26.55
C ARG A 275 -30.43 9.47 28.00
N THR A 276 -29.14 9.45 28.33
CA THR A 276 -28.65 9.59 29.70
C THR A 276 -28.04 10.95 30.02
N ALA A 277 -27.72 11.77 29.00
CA ALA A 277 -27.15 13.08 29.21
C ALA A 277 -28.16 13.99 29.92
N PRO A 278 -27.78 14.65 31.03
CA PRO A 278 -28.63 15.63 31.67
C PRO A 278 -28.94 16.76 30.70
N THR A 279 -30.23 16.99 30.44
CA THR A 279 -30.74 17.99 29.48
C THR A 279 -30.72 19.42 30.02
N HIS A 280 -30.42 19.59 31.30
CA HIS A 280 -30.31 20.88 31.96
C HIS A 280 -29.06 20.88 32.84
N TYR A 281 -28.32 21.98 32.78
CA TYR A 281 -27.17 22.24 33.65
C TYR A 281 -27.61 23.21 34.74
N GLU A 282 -27.68 22.75 35.98
CA GLU A 282 -27.76 23.65 37.13
C GLU A 282 -26.33 24.03 37.52
N ALA A 283 -26.00 25.32 37.34
CA ALA A 283 -24.71 25.84 37.78
C ALA A 283 -24.63 25.71 39.31
N PRO A 284 -23.62 25.01 39.86
CA PRO A 284 -23.46 24.91 41.30
C PRO A 284 -23.30 26.32 41.86
N ILE A 285 -24.17 26.68 42.82
CA ILE A 285 -24.12 27.97 43.48
C ILE A 285 -22.78 28.04 44.21
N ALA A 286 -21.89 28.93 43.76
CA ALA A 286 -20.63 29.16 44.45
C ALA A 286 -20.94 29.62 45.90
N PRO A 287 -20.21 29.12 46.91
CA PRO A 287 -20.41 29.57 48.28
C PRO A 287 -20.27 31.09 48.34
N ALA A 288 -21.15 31.75 49.11
CA ALA A 288 -21.16 33.20 49.22
C ALA A 288 -19.81 33.69 49.76
N GLN A 289 -18.97 34.21 48.87
CA GLN A 289 -17.73 34.89 49.22
C GLN A 289 -18.08 36.36 49.45
N ALA A 290 -17.83 36.87 50.66
CA ALA A 290 -17.94 38.31 50.91
C ALA A 290 -16.97 39.03 49.97
N VAL A 291 -17.48 39.95 49.14
CA VAL A 291 -16.66 40.77 48.25
C VAL A 291 -15.83 41.72 49.12
N GLN A 292 -14.60 41.33 49.41
CA GLN A 292 -13.63 42.14 50.15
C GLN A 292 -13.01 43.17 49.20
N GLY A 293 -12.88 44.42 49.65
CA GLY A 293 -12.21 45.47 48.88
C GLY A 293 -13.11 46.30 47.94
N VAL A 294 -14.44 46.27 48.11
CA VAL A 294 -15.29 47.28 47.49
C VAL A 294 -14.90 48.65 48.08
N PRO A 295 -14.48 49.63 47.27
CA PRO A 295 -14.19 50.97 47.78
C PRO A 295 -15.43 51.51 48.50
N PRO A 296 -15.28 52.24 49.62
CA PRO A 296 -16.41 52.93 50.21
C PRO A 296 -17.06 53.81 49.14
N PRO A 297 -18.41 53.90 49.11
CA PRO A 297 -19.08 54.75 48.15
C PRO A 297 -18.50 56.17 48.22
N PRO A 298 -18.30 56.85 47.08
CA PRO A 298 -17.71 58.18 47.06
C PRO A 298 -18.52 59.09 47.99
N ALA A 299 -17.86 59.66 48.99
CA ALA A 299 -18.50 60.62 49.87
C ALA A 299 -18.96 61.82 49.01
N MET A 300 -20.24 62.17 49.08
CA MET A 300 -20.75 63.37 48.42
C MET A 300 -20.23 64.60 49.18
N GLY A 301 -19.12 65.15 48.71
CA GLY A 301 -18.47 66.32 49.29
C GLY A 301 -17.17 66.68 48.53
N PRO A 302 -16.59 67.86 48.78
CA PRO A 302 -15.28 68.20 48.21
C PRO A 302 -14.21 67.22 48.71
N LEU A 303 -13.35 66.76 47.81
CA LEU A 303 -12.24 65.86 48.13
C LEU A 303 -11.41 66.43 49.29
N SER A 304 -11.10 65.60 50.27
CA SER A 304 -10.14 65.95 51.34
C SER A 304 -8.76 66.26 50.74
N ARG A 305 -7.91 66.95 51.50
CA ARG A 305 -6.54 67.30 51.03
C ARG A 305 -5.72 66.06 50.67
N GLU A 306 -5.89 64.97 51.40
CA GLU A 306 -5.18 63.70 51.13
C GLU A 306 -5.65 63.08 49.81
N GLU A 307 -6.96 63.08 49.54
CA GLU A 307 -7.51 62.57 48.27
C GLU A 307 -7.12 63.44 47.08
N GLN A 308 -7.07 64.77 47.25
CA GLN A 308 -6.55 65.68 46.22
C GLN A 308 -5.07 65.42 45.91
N ALA A 309 -4.25 65.18 46.94
CA ALA A 309 -2.85 64.84 46.79
C ALA A 309 -2.67 63.47 46.09
N LEU A 310 -3.48 62.47 46.47
CA LEU A 310 -3.50 61.17 45.81
C LEU A 310 -3.92 61.29 44.35
N ARG A 311 -4.96 62.07 44.04
CA ARG A 311 -5.41 62.34 42.67
C ARG A 311 -4.33 63.01 41.83
N ALA A 312 -3.65 64.02 42.39
CA ALA A 312 -2.54 64.68 41.71
C ALA A 312 -1.36 63.72 41.47
N LYS A 313 -1.06 62.84 42.44
CA LYS A 313 -0.04 61.79 42.31
C LYS A 313 -0.41 60.78 41.21
N LEU A 314 -1.65 60.32 41.18
CA LEU A 314 -2.14 59.36 40.18
C LEU A 314 -2.09 59.96 38.77
N HIS A 315 -2.55 61.21 38.57
CA HIS A 315 -2.43 61.89 37.28
C HIS A 315 -0.98 62.05 36.81
N ARG A 316 -0.04 62.38 37.71
CA ARG A 316 1.40 62.41 37.37
C ARG A 316 1.94 61.03 37.01
N THR A 317 1.44 59.97 37.66
CA THR A 317 1.91 58.60 37.43
C THR A 317 1.36 58.03 36.12
N GLU A 318 0.11 58.34 35.77
CA GLU A 318 -0.46 57.99 34.46
C GLU A 318 0.25 58.67 33.29
N SER A 319 0.86 59.84 33.51
CA SER A 319 1.64 60.56 32.50
C SER A 319 2.98 59.89 32.16
N ASN A 320 3.47 58.99 33.03
CA ASN A 320 4.81 58.38 32.94
C ASN A 320 4.77 56.84 32.82
N GLY A 321 3.61 56.24 32.55
CA GLY A 321 3.47 54.81 32.27
C GLY A 321 3.74 54.48 30.79
N PRO A 322 4.28 53.28 30.47
CA PRO A 322 4.58 52.90 29.08
C PRO A 322 3.32 52.99 28.20
N GLU A 323 3.52 53.51 26.98
CA GLU A 323 2.50 53.86 25.99
C GLU A 323 1.35 52.85 25.94
N ARG A 324 0.15 53.24 26.40
CA ARG A 324 -1.04 52.41 26.22
C ARG A 324 -1.33 52.36 24.72
N LEU A 325 -1.21 51.17 24.14
CA LEU A 325 -1.63 50.89 22.78
C LEU A 325 -3.13 51.24 22.65
N ALA A 326 -3.44 52.34 21.98
CA ALA A 326 -4.79 52.64 21.56
C ALA A 326 -5.15 51.68 20.41
N PRO A 327 -6.29 50.95 20.47
CA PRO A 327 -6.70 50.10 19.37
C PRO A 327 -6.95 50.95 18.12
N THR A 328 -6.13 50.76 17.10
CA THR A 328 -6.36 51.33 15.76
C THR A 328 -7.49 50.57 15.09
N ALA A 329 -8.60 51.27 14.85
CA ALA A 329 -9.68 50.73 14.04
C ALA A 329 -9.21 50.57 12.58
N ARG A 330 -9.26 49.35 12.05
CA ARG A 330 -9.26 49.08 10.62
C ARG A 330 -10.31 48.03 10.31
#